data_AF-A0A238YCF2-F1
#
_entry.id   AF-A0A238YCF2-F1
#
_cell.length_a   1.000
_cell.length_b   1.000
_cell.length_c   1.000
_cell.angle_alpha   90.00
_cell.angle_beta   90.00
_cell.angle_gamma   90.00
#
_symmetry.space_group_name_H-M   'P 1'
#
loop_
_entity.id
_entity.type
_entity.pdbx_description
1 polymer ?
#
loop_
_entity_poly.entity_id
_entity_poly.type
_entity_poly.pdbx_seq_one_letter_code
_entity_poly.pdbx_strand_id
1 'polypeptide(L)'
;MTFSADTTAPPAEARGVEERLHELISRGYQFVHPTDADGAVVAVVGVRVHDDVVDVVKLHAENDVHAVRMPGDEADIMAPGTVLWQSTGTVHEVLDKLIALPDEYPSGAPASSGEAGVSGCWVPVGSGTSTWLRKSGGKSGGKSGGDSGGRSGLSG
;
A
#
# COMPACT_ATOMS: atom_id res chain seq x y z
N MET A 1 7.19 -18.01 -51.15
CA MET A 1 8.07 -18.31 -50.00
C MET A 1 7.44 -17.65 -48.79
N THR A 2 6.80 -18.45 -47.95
CA THR A 2 6.03 -17.97 -46.79
C THR A 2 6.96 -17.96 -45.59
N PHE A 3 7.16 -16.81 -44.95
CA PHE A 3 7.89 -16.72 -43.68
C PHE A 3 6.91 -17.02 -42.55
N SER A 4 7.09 -18.17 -41.89
CA SER A 4 6.46 -18.45 -40.61
C SER A 4 7.07 -17.53 -39.56
N ALA A 5 6.29 -16.61 -39.02
CA ALA A 5 6.63 -15.97 -37.75
C ALA A 5 6.48 -17.03 -36.66
N ASP A 6 7.61 -17.60 -36.24
CA ASP A 6 7.73 -18.24 -34.94
C ASP A 6 7.59 -17.13 -33.89
N THR A 7 6.39 -16.96 -33.34
CA THR A 7 6.21 -16.19 -32.12
C THR A 7 6.71 -17.05 -30.96
N THR A 8 8.03 -17.14 -30.85
CA THR A 8 8.67 -17.43 -29.57
C THR A 8 8.38 -16.22 -28.67
N ALA A 9 7.49 -16.42 -27.70
CA ALA A 9 7.36 -15.50 -26.59
C ALA A 9 8.75 -15.33 -25.96
N PRO A 10 9.23 -14.10 -25.67
CA PRO A 10 10.53 -13.93 -25.04
C PRO A 10 10.55 -14.72 -23.73
N PRO A 11 11.67 -15.40 -23.41
CA PRO A 11 11.80 -16.07 -22.12
C PRO A 11 11.53 -15.06 -21.00
N ALA A 12 10.88 -15.49 -19.93
CA ALA A 12 10.53 -14.67 -18.76
C ALA A 12 11.75 -13.93 -18.13
N GLU A 13 12.95 -14.30 -18.54
CA GLU A 13 14.26 -13.71 -18.24
C GLU A 13 14.44 -12.26 -18.77
N ALA A 14 13.62 -11.79 -19.71
CA ALA A 14 13.84 -10.50 -20.40
C ALA A 14 12.89 -9.36 -19.99
N ARG A 15 12.03 -9.56 -18.98
CA ARG A 15 11.25 -8.43 -18.47
C ARG A 15 12.22 -7.41 -17.89
N GLY A 16 12.13 -6.15 -18.30
CA GLY A 16 12.90 -5.08 -17.68
C GLY A 16 12.40 -4.81 -16.26
N VAL A 17 13.19 -4.09 -15.46
CA VAL A 17 12.69 -3.54 -14.18
C VAL A 17 11.47 -2.65 -14.42
N GLU A 18 11.49 -1.85 -15.50
CA GLU A 18 10.37 -1.00 -15.91
C GLU A 18 9.07 -1.79 -16.17
N GLU A 19 9.14 -2.92 -16.89
CA GLU A 19 7.96 -3.75 -17.16
C GLU A 19 7.35 -4.31 -15.88
N ARG A 20 8.19 -4.75 -14.94
CA ARG A 20 7.73 -5.21 -13.62
C ARG A 20 7.09 -4.10 -12.81
N LEU A 21 7.66 -2.89 -12.84
CA LEU A 21 7.07 -1.73 -12.17
C LEU A 21 5.71 -1.36 -12.79
N HIS A 22 5.58 -1.41 -14.12
CA HIS A 22 4.30 -1.20 -14.80
C HIS A 22 3.25 -2.26 -14.43
N GLU A 23 3.65 -3.51 -14.28
CA GLU A 23 2.76 -4.57 -13.81
C GLU A 23 2.30 -4.34 -12.37
N LEU A 24 3.20 -3.94 -11.47
CA LEU A 24 2.82 -3.53 -10.11
C LEU A 24 1.86 -2.33 -10.14
N ILE A 25 2.11 -1.31 -10.96
CA ILE A 25 1.19 -0.17 -11.12
C ILE A 25 -0.20 -0.66 -11.59
N SER A 26 -0.23 -1.58 -12.55
CA SER A 26 -1.48 -2.17 -13.06
C SER A 26 -2.26 -2.94 -11.99
N ARG A 27 -1.55 -3.50 -11.00
CA ARG A 27 -2.17 -4.13 -9.82
C ARG A 27 -2.62 -3.12 -8.76
N GLY A 28 -2.26 -1.84 -8.89
CA GLY A 28 -2.67 -0.77 -7.98
C GLY A 28 -1.57 -0.27 -7.05
N TYR A 29 -0.30 -0.61 -7.31
CA TYR A 29 0.80 0.04 -6.58
C TYR A 29 0.90 1.51 -6.97
N GLN A 30 1.06 2.36 -5.95
CA GLN A 30 1.39 3.76 -6.08
C GLN A 30 2.83 3.97 -5.63
N PHE A 31 3.66 4.54 -6.50
CA PHE A 31 5.07 4.77 -6.24
C PHE A 31 5.35 6.23 -5.90
N VAL A 32 6.23 6.43 -4.92
CA VAL A 32 6.83 7.72 -4.58
C VAL A 32 8.36 7.60 -4.58
N HIS A 33 9.02 8.74 -4.80
CA HIS A 33 10.47 8.86 -4.81
C HIS A 33 10.87 9.79 -3.68
N PRO A 34 10.99 9.30 -2.43
CA PRO A 34 11.48 10.13 -1.33
C PRO A 34 12.86 10.68 -1.67
N THR A 35 13.06 11.96 -1.38
CA THR A 35 14.36 12.61 -1.50
C THR A 35 14.88 13.04 -0.14
N ASP A 36 16.19 13.15 -0.02
CA ASP A 36 16.82 13.79 1.13
C ASP A 36 16.69 15.33 1.08
N ALA A 37 17.33 16.00 2.04
CA ALA A 37 17.34 17.46 2.15
C ALA A 37 18.02 18.16 0.95
N ASP A 38 18.89 17.46 0.23
CA ASP A 38 19.58 17.95 -0.97
C ASP A 38 18.78 17.66 -2.25
N GLY A 39 17.64 16.96 -2.14
CA GLY A 39 16.79 16.58 -3.26
C GLY A 39 17.27 15.32 -3.99
N ALA A 40 18.25 14.59 -3.45
CA ALA A 40 18.69 13.32 -4.01
C ALA A 40 17.70 12.21 -3.66
N VAL A 41 17.35 11.37 -4.64
CA VAL A 41 16.45 10.23 -4.44
C VAL A 41 17.13 9.18 -3.56
N VAL A 42 16.51 8.86 -2.42
CA VAL A 42 17.07 7.91 -1.44
C VAL A 42 16.45 6.52 -1.53
N ALA A 43 15.27 6.41 -2.14
CA ALA A 43 14.60 5.15 -2.41
C ALA A 43 13.48 5.36 -3.44
N VAL A 44 12.97 4.25 -3.98
CA VAL A 44 11.64 4.18 -4.59
C VAL A 44 10.74 3.38 -3.67
N VAL A 45 9.61 3.94 -3.26
CA VAL A 45 8.66 3.28 -2.36
C VAL A 45 7.34 3.06 -3.07
N GLY A 46 6.93 1.80 -3.21
CA GLY A 46 5.64 1.39 -3.75
C GLY A 46 4.71 0.92 -2.64
N VAL A 47 3.46 1.39 -2.67
CA VAL A 47 2.42 0.95 -1.72
C VAL A 47 1.17 0.53 -2.50
N ARG A 48 0.62 -0.64 -2.17
CA ARG A 48 -0.68 -1.11 -2.67
C ARG A 48 -1.54 -1.53 -1.49
N VAL A 49 -2.78 -1.05 -1.45
CA VAL A 49 -3.76 -1.45 -0.44
C VAL A 49 -4.88 -2.21 -1.13
N HIS A 50 -5.18 -3.42 -0.66
CA HIS A 50 -6.18 -4.32 -1.25
C HIS A 50 -6.62 -5.36 -0.22
N ASP A 51 -7.86 -5.87 -0.30
CA ASP A 51 -8.37 -7.03 0.46
C ASP A 51 -7.89 -7.15 1.92
N ASP A 52 -8.00 -6.04 2.67
CA ASP A 52 -7.60 -5.90 4.08
C ASP A 52 -6.10 -6.10 4.37
N VAL A 53 -5.24 -6.01 3.36
CA VAL A 53 -3.79 -6.01 3.47
C VAL A 53 -3.16 -4.79 2.80
N VAL A 54 -1.93 -4.49 3.21
CA VAL A 54 -1.07 -3.49 2.59
C VAL A 54 0.21 -4.16 2.14
N ASP A 55 0.53 -4.00 0.87
CA ASP A 55 1.83 -4.35 0.32
C ASP A 55 2.69 -3.11 0.22
N VAL A 56 3.89 -3.17 0.79
CA VAL A 56 4.90 -2.11 0.73
C VAL A 56 6.16 -2.70 0.12
N VAL A 57 6.74 -1.99 -0.85
CA VAL A 57 8.06 -2.30 -1.42
C VAL A 57 8.95 -1.07 -1.34
N LYS A 58 10.18 -1.24 -0.89
CA LYS A 58 11.22 -0.21 -0.76
C LYS A 58 12.42 -0.65 -1.58
N LEU A 59 12.78 0.13 -2.59
CA LEU A 59 13.94 -0.09 -3.45
C LEU A 59 14.99 0.95 -3.09
N HIS A 60 16.02 0.55 -2.36
CA HIS A 60 17.14 1.43 -2.01
C HIS A 60 18.25 1.35 -3.06
N ALA A 61 18.52 0.14 -3.55
CA ALA A 61 19.42 -0.13 -4.65
C ALA A 61 18.96 -1.36 -5.44
N GLU A 62 19.59 -1.64 -6.58
CA GLU A 62 19.26 -2.80 -7.41
C GLU A 62 19.35 -4.13 -6.65
N ASN A 63 20.27 -4.23 -5.68
CA ASN A 63 20.49 -5.39 -4.84
C ASN A 63 19.97 -5.21 -3.39
N ASP A 64 19.31 -4.09 -3.11
CA ASP A 64 18.77 -3.76 -1.79
C ASP A 64 17.30 -3.34 -1.94
N VAL A 65 16.46 -4.37 -2.09
CA VAL A 65 15.01 -4.23 -2.16
C VAL A 65 14.37 -5.01 -1.03
N HIS A 66 13.42 -4.38 -0.35
CA HIS A 66 12.66 -4.96 0.75
C HIS A 66 11.17 -4.83 0.48
N ALA A 67 10.43 -5.93 0.54
CA ALA A 67 8.98 -5.97 0.37
C ALA A 67 8.31 -6.66 1.56
N VAL A 68 7.15 -6.14 1.97
CA VAL A 68 6.36 -6.64 3.09
C VAL A 68 4.88 -6.56 2.74
N ARG A 69 4.14 -7.62 3.07
CA ARG A 69 2.69 -7.59 3.22
C ARG A 69 2.34 -7.56 4.70
N MET A 70 1.44 -6.67 5.07
CA MET A 70 0.96 -6.50 6.44
C MET A 70 -0.56 -6.37 6.48
N PRO A 71 -1.20 -6.56 7.64
CA PRO A 71 -2.62 -6.26 7.81
C PRO A 71 -2.95 -4.80 7.53
N GLY A 72 -4.15 -4.53 7.00
CA GLY A 72 -4.63 -3.19 6.66
C GLY A 72 -4.98 -2.30 7.85
N ASP A 73 -5.03 -2.87 9.05
CA ASP A 73 -5.21 -2.17 10.32
C ASP A 73 -3.89 -1.77 11.01
N GLU A 74 -2.74 -2.00 10.36
CA GLU A 74 -1.44 -1.56 10.84
C GLU A 74 -1.37 -0.03 10.99
N ALA A 75 -0.86 0.43 12.13
CA ALA A 75 -0.83 1.85 12.47
C ALA A 75 0.27 2.61 11.71
N ASP A 76 1.42 1.98 11.51
CA ASP A 76 2.54 2.52 10.73
C ASP A 76 3.01 1.48 9.70
N ILE A 77 2.61 1.68 8.44
CA ILE A 77 2.97 0.77 7.34
C ILE A 77 4.45 0.84 6.96
N MET A 78 5.18 1.88 7.41
CA MET A 78 6.60 2.01 7.15
C MET A 78 7.45 1.26 8.18
N ALA A 79 6.89 1.00 9.36
CA ALA A 79 7.47 0.23 10.46
C ALA A 79 6.42 -0.74 11.06
N PRO A 80 5.97 -1.76 10.30
CA PRO A 80 4.87 -2.60 10.71
C PRO A 80 5.21 -3.46 11.93
N GLY A 81 4.27 -3.57 12.88
CA GLY A 81 4.35 -4.53 13.98
C GLY A 81 4.02 -5.96 13.54
N THR A 82 3.16 -6.13 12.53
CA THR A 82 2.72 -7.43 12.03
C THR A 82 3.12 -7.65 10.57
N VAL A 83 3.75 -8.78 10.29
CA VAL A 83 4.19 -9.17 8.94
C VAL A 83 3.50 -10.47 8.51
N LEU A 84 2.75 -10.41 7.42
CA LEU A 84 2.07 -11.56 6.81
C LEU A 84 2.92 -12.26 5.75
N TRP A 85 3.77 -11.49 5.07
CA TRP A 85 4.75 -11.96 4.11
C TRP A 85 5.89 -10.94 3.99
N GLN A 86 7.11 -11.40 3.72
CA GLN A 86 8.24 -10.53 3.45
C GLN A 86 9.22 -11.15 2.46
N SER A 87 9.95 -10.31 1.73
CA SER A 87 11.08 -10.71 0.92
C SER A 87 12.11 -9.59 0.82
N THR A 88 13.38 -9.98 0.83
CA THR A 88 14.53 -9.09 0.62
C THR A 88 15.43 -9.68 -0.45
N GLY A 89 16.06 -8.85 -1.26
CA GLY A 89 17.03 -9.29 -2.27
C GLY A 89 17.18 -8.31 -3.41
N THR A 90 17.45 -8.82 -4.60
CA THR A 90 17.55 -8.00 -5.80
C THR A 90 16.18 -7.52 -6.28
N VAL A 91 16.19 -6.45 -7.07
CA VAL A 91 14.99 -5.87 -7.68
C VAL A 91 14.23 -6.91 -8.50
N HIS A 92 14.93 -7.74 -9.29
CA HIS A 92 14.28 -8.76 -10.09
C HIS A 92 13.58 -9.80 -9.20
N GLU A 93 14.29 -10.37 -8.24
CA GLU A 93 13.75 -11.40 -7.35
C GLU A 93 12.55 -10.91 -6.53
N VAL A 94 12.65 -9.70 -5.97
CA VAL A 94 11.61 -9.18 -5.08
C VAL A 94 10.38 -8.76 -5.88
N LEU A 95 10.56 -8.08 -7.01
CA LEU A 95 9.44 -7.69 -7.87
C LEU A 95 8.73 -8.91 -8.47
N ASP A 96 9.47 -9.96 -8.87
CA ASP A 96 8.87 -11.21 -9.36
C ASP A 96 8.04 -11.90 -8.27
N LYS A 97 8.56 -11.96 -7.04
CA LYS A 97 7.81 -12.51 -5.91
C LYS A 97 6.56 -11.69 -5.60
N LEU A 98 6.61 -10.36 -5.69
CA LEU A 98 5.43 -9.51 -5.53
C LEU A 98 4.42 -9.79 -6.63
N ILE A 99 4.84 -9.83 -7.90
CA ILE A 99 3.98 -10.13 -9.05
C ILE A 99 3.29 -11.50 -8.90
N ALA A 100 4.02 -12.52 -8.45
CA ALA A 100 3.49 -13.86 -8.22
C ALA A 100 2.62 -13.98 -6.95
N LEU A 101 2.67 -13.02 -6.03
CA LEU A 101 1.92 -13.06 -4.78
C LEU A 101 0.42 -12.92 -5.07
N PRO A 102 -0.44 -13.85 -4.62
CA PRO A 102 -1.89 -13.75 -4.81
C PRO A 102 -2.46 -12.46 -4.20
N ASP A 103 -3.57 -11.98 -4.75
CA ASP A 103 -4.30 -10.83 -4.18
C ASP A 103 -5.01 -11.26 -2.88
N GLU A 104 -5.73 -12.38 -2.93
CA GLU A 104 -6.40 -12.94 -1.77
C GLU A 104 -5.38 -13.43 -0.73
N TYR A 105 -5.42 -12.85 0.47
CA TYR A 105 -4.82 -13.49 1.64
C TYR A 105 -5.87 -14.44 2.24
N PRO A 106 -5.59 -15.75 2.42
CA PRO A 106 -6.57 -16.67 2.96
C PRO A 106 -6.90 -16.25 4.39
N SER A 107 -8.06 -15.60 4.53
CA SER A 107 -8.56 -15.12 5.81
C SER A 107 -8.94 -16.31 6.69
N GLY A 108 -8.08 -16.64 7.66
CA GLY A 108 -8.47 -17.45 8.81
C GLY A 108 -9.31 -16.67 9.83
N ALA A 109 -9.58 -15.38 9.61
CA ALA A 109 -10.35 -14.52 10.49
C ALA A 109 -11.77 -14.29 9.94
N PRO A 110 -12.80 -14.20 10.79
CA PRO A 110 -14.15 -13.91 10.32
C PRO A 110 -14.15 -12.53 9.65
N ALA A 111 -14.40 -12.55 8.33
CA ALA A 111 -14.61 -11.34 7.54
C ALA A 111 -15.66 -10.48 8.24
N SER A 112 -15.22 -9.37 8.82
CA SER A 112 -16.15 -8.35 9.29
C SER A 112 -16.76 -7.74 8.05
N SER A 113 -17.95 -8.23 7.70
CA SER A 113 -18.77 -7.69 6.62
C SER A 113 -19.01 -6.21 6.89
N GLY A 114 -18.30 -5.37 6.14
CA GLY A 114 -18.33 -3.93 6.24
C GLY A 114 -17.44 -3.34 5.18
N GLU A 115 -18.01 -3.17 3.98
CA GLU A 115 -17.42 -2.44 2.84
C GLU A 115 -16.94 -1.05 3.27
N ALA A 116 -15.68 -0.97 3.67
CA ALA A 116 -14.93 0.27 3.77
C ALA A 116 -13.51 -0.08 3.34
N GLY A 117 -13.32 -0.22 2.02
CA GLY A 117 -12.01 -0.50 1.44
C GLY A 117 -10.96 0.42 2.05
N VAL A 118 -9.92 -0.20 2.62
CA VAL A 118 -8.77 0.53 3.16
C VAL A 118 -8.17 1.27 1.97
N SER A 119 -8.37 2.58 1.90
CA SER A 119 -7.80 3.44 0.87
C SER A 119 -6.98 4.52 1.55
N GLY A 120 -5.84 4.87 0.98
CA GLY A 120 -4.96 5.90 1.50
C GLY A 120 -4.50 6.84 0.40
N CYS A 121 -3.85 7.93 0.79
CA CYS A 121 -3.21 8.86 -0.12
C CYS A 121 -1.83 9.24 0.42
N TRP A 122 -0.88 9.37 -0.50
CA TRP A 122 0.38 10.06 -0.22
C TRP A 122 0.08 11.55 -0.01
N VAL A 123 0.53 12.08 1.12
CA VAL A 123 0.45 13.50 1.44
C VAL A 123 1.86 14.06 1.54
N PRO A 124 2.20 15.13 0.80
CA PRO A 124 3.48 15.81 0.95
C PRO A 124 3.54 16.46 2.34
N VAL A 125 4.58 16.16 3.11
CA VAL A 125 4.79 16.70 4.48
C VAL A 125 5.94 17.72 4.54
N GLY A 126 6.65 17.92 3.43
CA GLY A 126 7.73 18.89 3.28
C GLY A 126 8.36 18.80 1.89
N SER A 127 9.45 19.53 1.65
CA SER A 127 10.21 19.43 0.40
C SER A 127 10.83 18.04 0.29
N GLY A 128 10.31 17.20 -0.61
CA GLY A 128 10.86 15.87 -0.89
C GLY A 128 10.37 14.75 0.03
N THR A 129 9.62 15.07 1.09
CA THR A 129 9.09 14.10 2.05
C THR A 129 7.60 13.88 1.85
N SER A 130 7.19 12.62 1.76
CA SER A 130 5.79 12.22 1.64
C SER A 130 5.44 11.22 2.74
N THR A 131 4.29 11.40 3.36
CA THR A 131 3.72 10.47 4.35
C THR A 131 2.49 9.83 3.76
N TRP A 132 2.38 8.50 3.89
CA TRP A 132 1.15 7.81 3.55
C TRP A 132 0.11 8.04 4.64
N LEU A 133 -1.05 8.60 4.27
CA LEU A 133 -2.19 8.72 5.16
C LEU A 133 -3.29 7.78 4.73
N ARG A 134 -3.75 6.95 5.65
CA ARG A 134 -4.99 6.20 5.46
C ARG A 134 -6.17 7.18 5.50
N LYS A 135 -7.15 7.02 4.60
CA LYS A 135 -8.48 7.62 4.80
C LYS A 135 -9.10 6.93 6.00
N SER A 136 -9.24 7.64 7.11
CA SER A 136 -10.00 7.12 8.23
C SER A 136 -11.42 6.82 7.75
N GLY A 137 -11.87 5.57 7.94
CA GLY A 137 -13.26 5.20 7.76
C GLY A 137 -14.07 6.00 8.77
N GLY A 138 -14.64 7.12 8.32
CA GLY A 138 -15.36 8.04 9.19
C GLY A 138 -16.62 7.39 9.74
N LYS A 139 -16.57 6.90 10.98
CA LYS A 139 -17.78 6.69 11.76
C LYS A 139 -18.26 8.05 12.25
N SER A 140 -18.98 8.76 11.38
CA SER A 140 -19.85 9.88 11.75
C SER A 140 -21.00 9.34 12.62
N GLY A 141 -20.71 9.13 13.90
CA GLY A 141 -21.68 8.73 14.91
C GLY A 141 -22.37 9.95 15.51
N GLY A 142 -23.47 10.36 14.91
CA GLY A 142 -24.70 10.82 15.59
C GLY A 142 -24.58 11.95 16.62
N LYS A 143 -24.87 13.16 16.16
CA LYS A 143 -25.43 14.24 16.98
C LYS A 143 -26.75 13.75 17.61
N SER A 144 -26.79 13.69 18.94
CA SER A 144 -28.02 13.74 19.74
C SER A 144 -27.70 14.71 20.89
N GLY A 145 -28.18 15.96 20.90
CA GLY A 145 -29.58 16.31 20.72
C GLY A 145 -30.35 16.05 22.02
N GLY A 146 -29.92 16.63 23.13
CA GLY A 146 -30.60 16.58 24.42
C GLY A 146 -30.72 17.97 25.02
N ASP A 147 -31.58 18.79 24.41
CA ASP A 147 -32.17 19.94 25.06
C ASP A 147 -33.13 19.41 26.14
N SER A 148 -32.89 19.79 27.39
CA SER A 148 -33.94 19.81 28.40
C SER A 148 -33.62 20.90 29.40
N GLY A 149 -34.05 22.11 29.07
CA GLY A 149 -34.25 23.16 30.05
C GLY A 149 -35.22 22.71 31.13
N GLY A 150 -34.80 22.86 32.38
CA GLY A 150 -35.63 22.64 33.57
C GLY A 150 -35.48 23.83 34.51
N ARG A 151 -36.20 24.90 34.21
CA ARG A 151 -36.44 26.01 35.15
C ARG A 151 -37.10 25.45 36.42
N SER A 152 -36.58 25.80 37.58
CA SER A 152 -37.35 25.86 38.83
C SER A 152 -36.65 26.87 39.74
N GLY A 153 -37.18 28.09 39.76
CA GLY A 153 -36.99 29.01 40.88
C GLY A 153 -38.05 28.78 41.95
N LEU A 154 -37.97 29.60 43.01
CA LEU A 154 -38.94 29.79 44.10
C LEU A 154 -38.85 28.68 45.18
N SER A 155 -38.73 28.92 46.48
CA SER A 155 -38.77 30.11 47.34
C SER A 155 -38.27 29.70 48.74
N GLY A 156 -37.83 30.66 49.56
CA GLY A 156 -37.69 30.50 51.01
C GLY A 156 -36.43 31.10 51.59
#